data_AF-A0A8C2KNF0-F1
#
_entry.id   AF-A0A8C2KNF0-F1
#
_cell.length_a   1.000
_cell.length_b   1.000
_cell.length_c   1.000
_cell.angle_alpha   90.00
_cell.angle_beta   90.00
_cell.angle_gamma   90.00
#
_symmetry.space_group_name_H-M   'P 1'
#
loop_
_entity.id
_entity.type
_entity.pdbx_description
1 polymer ?
#
loop_
_entity_poly.entity_id
_entity_poly.type
_entity_poly.pdbx_seq_one_letter_code
_entity_poly.pdbx_strand_id
1 'polypeptide(L)'
;METRGIEQMFDFQRLPNDRFILLLLLLYSPVGVCLMLLRIFIGVHVFLVSCALPDSIVRRFIVRVMCSVLGLHVRQNSPHLRDKTSRLYICNHVTHFDHNIINLLTSCNTPLLEGPVGFLCWARGFMELGQGVQSRTELMETLRRYCSSPAALPLLLFPEEDTTNGRTGLLKFSSWPFSVSDAIQPVALLVKRPFIALNTPESSWLTELLWTFFVPFTEYHVRWLPPLSKEDGESYQEFASKVQELLATELGVISTQITKADKAEHIKRKRHTAAETAHSSKNGFNDLGARPRTVAQGFLGTNAGAEDSRVACMAQQVKEVLPDIPFSVITRDLLQTNCVDTTITNLLEHTEQFSSEAAAGTPSGSAKQTSSSTLSVTASTPNLKPAAKSFGRTPIDRHMSLQERKEALYEYARRRFIEKHGLNKVDDL
;
A
#
# COMPACT_ATOMS: atom_id res chain seq x y z
N MET A 1 -3.15 -5.74 23.31
CA MET A 1 -3.63 -7.11 23.01
C MET A 1 -4.05 -7.25 21.55
N GLU A 2 -4.65 -6.23 20.93
CA GLU A 2 -5.09 -6.23 19.51
C GLU A 2 -3.97 -6.45 18.48
N THR A 3 -2.75 -5.98 18.74
CA THR A 3 -1.60 -6.13 17.83
C THR A 3 -1.13 -7.57 17.65
N ARG A 4 -1.46 -8.51 18.56
CA ARG A 4 -1.13 -9.92 18.36
C ARG A 4 -2.11 -10.63 17.42
N GLY A 5 -3.34 -10.11 17.29
CA GLY A 5 -4.35 -10.66 16.38
C GLY A 5 -4.08 -10.28 14.92
N ILE A 6 -3.65 -9.04 14.68
CA ILE A 6 -3.43 -8.53 13.32
C ILE A 6 -2.33 -9.28 12.56
N GLU A 7 -1.26 -9.70 13.24
CA GLU A 7 -0.16 -10.44 12.60
C GLU A 7 -0.59 -11.80 12.08
N GLN A 8 -1.55 -12.44 12.75
CA GLN A 8 -2.05 -13.76 12.38
C GLN A 8 -3.03 -13.71 11.20
N MET A 9 -3.54 -12.53 10.83
CA MET A 9 -4.44 -12.34 9.70
C MET A 9 -3.72 -12.19 8.36
N PHE A 10 -2.40 -12.00 8.38
CA PHE A 10 -1.60 -11.72 7.20
C PHE A 10 -0.33 -12.57 7.14
N ASP A 11 -0.07 -13.15 5.97
CA ASP A 11 1.17 -13.86 5.73
C ASP A 11 2.23 -12.86 5.20
N PHE A 12 3.13 -12.40 6.05
CA PHE A 12 4.25 -11.52 5.64
C PHE A 12 5.38 -12.27 4.93
N GLN A 13 5.47 -13.59 5.17
CA GLN A 13 6.43 -14.47 4.53
C GLN A 13 5.70 -15.37 3.55
N ARG A 14 6.25 -15.49 2.34
CA ARG A 14 5.66 -16.31 1.28
C ARG A 14 5.93 -17.80 1.53
N LEU A 15 7.16 -18.10 1.92
CA LEU A 15 7.66 -19.44 2.13
C LEU A 15 7.24 -19.98 3.51
N PRO A 16 7.06 -21.30 3.63
CA PRO A 16 6.71 -21.92 4.91
C PRO A 16 7.89 -21.84 5.88
N ASN A 17 7.58 -21.62 7.15
CA ASN A 17 8.59 -21.64 8.23
C ASN A 17 9.05 -23.07 8.58
N ASP A 18 8.24 -24.07 8.22
CA ASP A 18 8.57 -25.48 8.43
C ASP A 18 9.66 -25.93 7.43
N ARG A 19 10.80 -26.37 7.97
CA ARG A 19 11.95 -26.83 7.19
C ARG A 19 11.63 -28.06 6.33
N PHE A 20 10.74 -28.93 6.78
CA PHE A 20 10.34 -30.11 6.01
C PHE A 20 9.51 -29.70 4.79
N ILE A 21 8.54 -28.80 4.97
CA ILE A 21 7.74 -28.26 3.88
C ILE A 21 8.62 -27.48 2.91
N LEU A 22 9.59 -26.73 3.43
CA LEU A 22 10.57 -26.00 2.61
C LEU A 22 11.44 -26.95 1.77
N LEU A 23 11.91 -28.07 2.33
CA LEU A 23 12.66 -29.09 1.59
C LEU A 23 11.80 -29.72 0.48
N LEU A 24 10.54 -30.05 0.79
CA LEU A 24 9.61 -30.59 -0.19
C LEU A 24 9.32 -29.58 -1.32
N LEU A 25 9.18 -28.31 -0.97
CA LEU A 25 9.02 -27.22 -1.93
C LEU A 25 10.26 -27.04 -2.82
N LEU A 26 11.46 -27.16 -2.25
CA LEU A 26 12.72 -27.10 -2.99
C LEU A 26 12.82 -28.26 -3.99
N LEU A 27 12.48 -29.48 -3.56
CA LEU A 27 12.46 -30.65 -4.42
C LEU A 27 11.40 -30.55 -5.53
N TYR A 28 10.25 -29.96 -5.22
CA TYR A 28 9.19 -29.68 -6.18
C TYR A 28 9.56 -28.55 -7.16
N SER A 29 10.42 -27.62 -6.77
CA SER A 29 10.64 -26.37 -7.51
C SER A 29 10.97 -26.53 -9.01
N PRO A 30 11.79 -27.51 -9.48
CA PRO A 30 12.05 -27.66 -10.91
C PRO A 30 10.78 -28.05 -11.68
N VAL A 31 9.95 -28.92 -11.10
CA VAL A 31 8.66 -29.32 -11.63
C VAL A 31 7.68 -28.15 -11.60
N GLY A 32 7.65 -27.41 -10.49
CA GLY A 32 6.81 -26.21 -10.34
C GLY A 32 7.12 -25.12 -11.37
N VAL A 33 8.40 -24.89 -11.69
CA VAL A 33 8.80 -23.94 -12.75
C VAL A 33 8.34 -24.44 -14.12
N CYS A 34 8.50 -25.73 -14.43
CA CYS A 34 8.02 -26.31 -15.69
C CYS A 34 6.49 -26.17 -15.82
N LEU A 35 5.75 -26.50 -14.75
CA LEU A 35 4.29 -26.33 -14.68
C LEU A 35 3.88 -24.86 -14.84
N MET A 36 4.60 -23.95 -14.20
CA MET A 36 4.35 -22.51 -14.32
C MET A 36 4.48 -22.05 -15.77
N LEU A 37 5.57 -22.40 -16.46
CA LEU A 37 5.78 -22.01 -17.86
C LEU A 37 4.70 -22.60 -18.79
N LEU A 38 4.37 -23.89 -18.59
CA LEU A 38 3.28 -24.54 -19.32
C LEU A 38 1.94 -23.82 -19.10
N ARG A 39 1.61 -23.47 -17.85
CA ARG A 39 0.38 -22.77 -17.49
C ARG A 39 0.34 -21.34 -17.97
N ILE A 40 1.47 -20.64 -18.04
CA ILE A 40 1.54 -19.31 -18.68
C ILE A 40 1.17 -19.45 -20.15
N PHE A 41 1.76 -20.41 -20.86
CA PHE A 41 1.44 -20.65 -22.27
C PHE A 41 -0.04 -20.99 -22.47
N ILE A 42 -0.57 -21.94 -21.70
CA ILE A 42 -1.99 -22.30 -21.75
C ILE A 42 -2.84 -21.09 -21.39
N GLY A 43 -2.52 -20.38 -20.31
CA GLY A 43 -3.28 -19.23 -19.79
C GLY A 43 -3.42 -18.10 -20.79
N VAL A 44 -2.39 -17.82 -21.59
CA VAL A 44 -2.48 -16.86 -22.70
C VAL A 44 -3.49 -17.32 -23.75
N HIS A 45 -3.49 -18.61 -24.13
CA HIS A 45 -4.48 -19.14 -25.08
C HIS A 45 -5.90 -19.11 -24.50
N VAL A 46 -6.05 -19.47 -23.23
CA VAL A 46 -7.33 -19.40 -22.50
C VAL A 46 -7.87 -17.97 -22.52
N PHE A 47 -7.00 -16.99 -22.26
CA PHE A 47 -7.36 -15.57 -22.29
C PHE A 47 -7.84 -15.16 -23.69
N LEU A 48 -7.07 -15.45 -24.75
CA LEU A 48 -7.44 -15.13 -26.13
C LEU A 48 -8.77 -15.77 -26.55
N VAL A 49 -8.98 -17.04 -26.21
CA VAL A 49 -10.24 -17.76 -26.49
C VAL A 49 -11.41 -17.14 -25.70
N SER A 50 -11.19 -16.78 -24.44
CA SER A 50 -12.20 -16.14 -23.59
C SER A 50 -12.64 -14.76 -24.12
N CYS A 51 -11.72 -14.02 -24.74
CA CYS A 51 -12.01 -12.74 -25.41
C CYS A 51 -12.80 -12.91 -26.72
N ALA A 52 -12.59 -14.02 -27.42
CA ALA A 52 -13.25 -14.29 -28.71
C ALA A 52 -14.66 -14.90 -28.55
N LEU A 53 -14.94 -15.59 -27.44
CA LEU A 53 -16.21 -16.28 -27.22
C LEU A 53 -17.26 -15.37 -26.56
N PRO A 54 -18.51 -15.35 -27.06
CA PRO A 54 -19.61 -14.65 -26.41
C PRO A 54 -20.01 -15.34 -25.09
N ASP A 55 -20.62 -14.57 -24.20
CA ASP A 55 -21.10 -15.06 -22.90
C ASP A 55 -22.14 -16.16 -23.07
N SER A 56 -21.75 -17.39 -22.76
CA SER A 56 -22.58 -18.59 -22.89
C SER A 56 -22.24 -19.61 -21.81
N ILE A 57 -23.16 -20.54 -21.58
CA ILE A 57 -22.93 -21.68 -20.66
C ILE A 57 -21.72 -22.49 -21.12
N VAL A 58 -21.53 -22.61 -22.44
CA VAL A 58 -20.38 -23.30 -23.06
C VAL A 58 -19.08 -22.57 -22.74
N ARG A 59 -19.03 -21.24 -22.89
CA ARG A 59 -17.87 -20.43 -22.50
C ARG A 59 -17.52 -20.66 -21.03
N ARG A 60 -18.50 -20.65 -20.11
CA ARG A 60 -18.22 -20.88 -18.68
C ARG A 60 -17.71 -22.29 -18.40
N PHE A 61 -18.25 -23.30 -19.06
CA PHE A 61 -17.75 -24.66 -18.94
C PHE A 61 -16.30 -24.77 -19.44
N ILE A 62 -16.01 -24.22 -20.62
CA ILE A 62 -14.66 -24.20 -21.19
C ILE A 62 -13.70 -23.46 -20.27
N VAL A 63 -14.04 -22.25 -19.83
CA VAL A 63 -13.21 -21.47 -18.91
C VAL A 63 -13.01 -22.21 -17.59
N ARG A 64 -14.01 -22.96 -17.09
CA ARG A 64 -13.87 -23.75 -15.86
C ARG A 64 -12.89 -24.92 -16.03
N VAL A 65 -12.98 -25.62 -17.15
CA VAL A 65 -12.02 -26.69 -17.49
C VAL A 65 -10.62 -26.09 -17.63
N MET A 66 -10.49 -24.98 -18.34
CA MET A 66 -9.24 -24.27 -18.54
C MET A 66 -8.63 -23.75 -17.22
N CYS A 67 -9.42 -23.13 -16.34
CA CYS A 67 -8.99 -22.74 -15.00
C CYS A 67 -8.50 -23.95 -14.20
N SER A 68 -9.15 -25.11 -14.34
CA SER A 68 -8.70 -26.34 -13.67
C SER A 68 -7.31 -26.79 -14.18
N VAL A 69 -7.06 -26.69 -15.49
CA VAL A 69 -5.72 -26.94 -16.08
C VAL A 69 -4.67 -25.94 -15.57
N LEU A 70 -5.07 -24.68 -15.36
CA LEU A 70 -4.24 -23.65 -14.73
C LEU A 70 -4.00 -23.87 -13.23
N GLY A 71 -4.55 -24.95 -12.65
CA GLY A 71 -4.42 -25.29 -11.24
C GLY A 71 -5.44 -24.59 -10.34
N LEU A 72 -6.46 -23.94 -10.89
CA LEU A 72 -7.53 -23.26 -10.15
C LEU A 72 -8.76 -24.18 -10.08
N HIS A 73 -8.92 -24.87 -8.96
CA HIS A 73 -10.01 -25.82 -8.78
C HIS A 73 -11.16 -25.17 -8.03
N VAL A 74 -12.35 -25.12 -8.63
CA VAL A 74 -13.52 -24.48 -8.02
C VAL A 74 -14.55 -25.51 -7.62
N ARG A 75 -14.83 -25.57 -6.31
CA ARG A 75 -15.91 -26.35 -5.70
C ARG A 75 -17.00 -25.40 -5.21
N GLN A 76 -18.25 -25.79 -5.46
CA GLN A 76 -19.41 -25.01 -5.05
C GLN A 76 -20.24 -25.82 -4.07
N ASN A 77 -20.54 -25.21 -2.93
CA ASN A 77 -21.34 -25.80 -1.87
C ASN A 77 -22.68 -25.07 -1.81
N SER A 78 -23.75 -25.84 -1.60
CA SER A 78 -25.13 -25.33 -1.50
C SER A 78 -25.57 -24.40 -2.64
N PRO A 79 -25.40 -24.78 -3.92
CA PRO A 79 -25.80 -23.94 -5.05
C PRO A 79 -27.31 -23.62 -5.09
N HIS A 80 -28.13 -24.42 -4.40
CA HIS A 80 -29.58 -24.26 -4.31
C HIS A 80 -30.00 -23.05 -3.46
N LEU A 81 -29.14 -22.55 -2.56
CA LEU A 81 -29.43 -21.38 -1.74
C LEU A 81 -29.26 -20.06 -2.49
N ARG A 82 -28.67 -20.09 -3.70
CA ARG A 82 -28.48 -18.89 -4.51
C ARG A 82 -29.82 -18.43 -5.07
N ASP A 83 -30.23 -17.23 -4.69
CA ASP A 83 -31.38 -16.56 -5.28
C ASP A 83 -30.98 -15.89 -6.60
N LYS A 84 -31.77 -16.15 -7.65
CA LYS A 84 -31.60 -15.53 -8.96
C LYS A 84 -32.08 -14.08 -9.00
N THR A 85 -32.92 -13.69 -8.05
CA THR A 85 -33.46 -12.32 -7.96
C THR A 85 -32.51 -11.36 -7.26
N SER A 86 -31.57 -11.90 -6.47
CA SER A 86 -30.57 -11.09 -5.75
C SER A 86 -29.66 -10.34 -6.72
N ARG A 87 -29.53 -9.02 -6.49
CA ARG A 87 -28.76 -8.09 -7.33
C ARG A 87 -27.42 -7.71 -6.73
N LEU A 88 -27.17 -8.05 -5.46
CA LEU A 88 -25.95 -7.69 -4.75
C LEU A 88 -25.39 -8.90 -4.00
N TYR A 89 -24.20 -9.33 -4.39
CA TYR A 89 -23.42 -10.36 -3.73
C TYR A 89 -22.35 -9.74 -2.84
N ILE A 90 -22.28 -10.21 -1.60
CA ILE A 90 -21.30 -9.78 -0.60
C ILE A 90 -20.41 -10.97 -0.28
N CYS A 91 -19.11 -10.83 -0.54
CA CYS A 91 -18.14 -11.91 -0.37
C CYS A 91 -16.95 -11.45 0.48
N ASN A 92 -16.41 -12.33 1.33
CA ASN A 92 -15.11 -12.09 1.95
C ASN A 92 -13.98 -12.08 0.89
N HIS A 93 -12.84 -11.47 1.19
CA HIS A 93 -11.76 -11.26 0.24
C HIS A 93 -10.44 -11.89 0.69
N VAL A 94 -9.96 -12.87 -0.07
CA VAL A 94 -8.78 -13.69 0.25
C VAL A 94 -7.70 -13.56 -0.83
N THR A 95 -8.08 -13.52 -2.11
CA THR A 95 -7.13 -13.45 -3.23
C THR A 95 -7.50 -12.40 -4.26
N HIS A 96 -6.51 -11.91 -5.01
CA HIS A 96 -6.71 -10.97 -6.13
C HIS A 96 -7.56 -11.52 -7.30
N PHE A 97 -7.89 -12.81 -7.27
CA PHE A 97 -8.66 -13.51 -8.31
C PHE A 97 -10.07 -13.91 -7.86
N ASP A 98 -10.48 -13.57 -6.63
CA ASP A 98 -11.77 -13.98 -6.08
C ASP A 98 -12.94 -13.61 -6.99
N HIS A 99 -12.94 -12.39 -7.54
CA HIS A 99 -13.97 -11.94 -8.47
C HIS A 99 -14.02 -12.77 -9.76
N ASN A 100 -12.87 -13.22 -10.28
CA ASN A 100 -12.83 -14.11 -11.45
C ASN A 100 -13.46 -15.47 -11.12
N ILE A 101 -13.17 -16.01 -9.93
CA ILE A 101 -13.71 -17.30 -9.47
C ILE A 101 -15.22 -17.23 -9.27
N ILE A 102 -15.73 -16.15 -8.68
CA ILE A 102 -17.19 -15.96 -8.52
C ILE A 102 -17.84 -15.74 -9.89
N ASN A 103 -17.25 -14.92 -10.77
CA ASN A 103 -17.79 -14.67 -12.12
C ASN A 103 -17.84 -15.94 -12.99
N LEU A 104 -16.92 -16.87 -12.76
CA LEU A 104 -16.93 -18.19 -13.41
C LEU A 104 -18.17 -19.02 -13.03
N LEU A 105 -18.63 -18.92 -11.78
CA LEU A 105 -19.79 -19.64 -11.26
C LEU A 105 -21.12 -18.95 -11.57
N THR A 106 -21.12 -17.62 -11.59
CA THR A 106 -22.30 -16.81 -11.84
C THR A 106 -21.90 -15.53 -12.57
N SER A 107 -22.62 -15.13 -13.63
CA SER A 107 -22.32 -13.84 -14.27
C SER A 107 -22.64 -12.73 -13.29
N CYS A 108 -21.59 -12.03 -12.86
CA CYS A 108 -21.69 -10.86 -12.00
C CYS A 108 -20.58 -9.88 -12.36
N ASN A 109 -20.84 -8.60 -12.12
CA ASN A 109 -19.84 -7.56 -12.34
C ASN A 109 -19.24 -7.12 -11.01
N THR A 110 -17.94 -6.89 -11.00
CA THR A 110 -17.22 -6.32 -9.84
C THR A 110 -16.66 -4.96 -10.26
N PRO A 111 -17.01 -3.86 -9.58
CA PRO A 111 -16.48 -2.56 -9.91
C PRO A 111 -15.01 -2.45 -9.49
N LEU A 112 -14.18 -1.82 -10.31
CA LEU A 112 -12.81 -1.45 -9.90
C LEU A 112 -12.89 -0.22 -8.98
N LEU A 113 -12.58 -0.40 -7.70
CA LEU A 113 -12.60 0.69 -6.71
C LEU A 113 -11.28 1.48 -6.68
N GLU A 114 -10.16 0.78 -6.84
CA GLU A 114 -8.81 1.35 -6.76
C GLU A 114 -7.92 0.66 -7.80
N GLY A 115 -7.19 1.43 -8.60
CA GLY A 115 -6.20 0.88 -9.54
C GLY A 115 -6.23 1.51 -10.94
N PRO A 116 -5.32 1.07 -11.82
CA PRO A 116 -5.25 1.58 -13.19
C PRO A 116 -6.46 1.08 -14.01
N VAL A 117 -7.12 2.03 -14.68
CA VAL A 117 -8.20 1.78 -15.65
C VAL A 117 -7.63 1.34 -17.02
N GLY A 118 -8.52 0.93 -17.93
CA GLY A 118 -8.20 0.56 -19.30
C GLY A 118 -8.04 -0.95 -19.48
N PHE A 119 -7.12 -1.33 -20.37
CA PHE A 119 -6.97 -2.73 -20.80
C PHE A 119 -6.75 -3.70 -19.63
N LEU A 120 -5.96 -3.32 -18.62
CA LEU A 120 -5.70 -4.19 -17.46
C LEU A 120 -6.93 -4.39 -16.57
N CYS A 121 -7.80 -3.38 -16.46
CA CYS A 121 -9.08 -3.48 -15.76
C CYS A 121 -9.99 -4.48 -16.48
N TRP A 122 -10.20 -4.25 -17.78
CA TRP A 122 -10.99 -5.12 -18.64
C TRP A 122 -10.47 -6.56 -18.69
N ALA A 123 -9.17 -6.74 -18.87
CA ALA A 123 -8.54 -8.06 -18.97
C ALA A 123 -8.69 -8.86 -17.66
N ARG A 124 -8.77 -8.18 -16.53
CA ARG A 124 -9.04 -8.79 -15.22
C ARG A 124 -10.51 -9.03 -14.94
N GLY A 125 -11.42 -8.65 -15.85
CA GLY A 125 -12.86 -8.81 -15.70
C GLY A 125 -13.50 -7.83 -14.73
N PHE A 126 -12.86 -6.68 -14.48
CA PHE A 126 -13.47 -5.61 -13.67
C PHE A 126 -14.32 -4.69 -14.53
N MET A 127 -15.34 -4.12 -13.91
CA MET A 127 -16.20 -3.10 -14.50
C MET A 127 -15.68 -1.72 -14.14
N GLU A 128 -15.48 -0.89 -15.15
CA GLU A 128 -15.16 0.53 -14.97
C GLU A 128 -16.44 1.31 -14.67
N LEU A 129 -16.84 1.33 -13.40
CA LEU A 129 -17.94 2.16 -12.94
C LEU A 129 -17.41 3.25 -12.02
N GLY A 130 -17.66 4.52 -12.36
CA GLY A 130 -17.19 5.67 -11.59
C GLY A 130 -15.95 6.39 -12.15
N GLN A 131 -15.73 6.35 -13.47
CA GLN A 131 -14.70 7.18 -14.11
C GLN A 131 -14.88 8.66 -13.70
N GLY A 132 -13.83 9.28 -13.16
CA GLY A 132 -13.82 10.69 -12.75
C GLY A 132 -14.57 11.02 -11.45
N VAL A 133 -15.14 10.02 -10.78
CA VAL A 133 -15.85 10.20 -9.51
C VAL A 133 -14.84 10.44 -8.38
N GLN A 134 -14.80 11.65 -7.85
CA GLN A 134 -13.91 11.99 -6.73
C GLN A 134 -14.52 11.64 -5.36
N SER A 135 -15.84 11.43 -5.28
CA SER A 135 -16.54 11.16 -4.03
C SER A 135 -17.12 9.75 -3.96
N ARG A 136 -16.91 9.06 -2.83
CA ARG A 136 -17.55 7.77 -2.50
C ARG A 136 -19.07 7.82 -2.64
N THR A 137 -19.70 8.96 -2.37
CA THR A 137 -21.17 9.12 -2.43
C THR A 137 -21.72 9.00 -3.84
N GLU A 138 -21.07 9.64 -4.81
CA GLU A 138 -21.45 9.57 -6.24
C GLU A 138 -21.28 8.15 -6.80
N LEU A 139 -20.23 7.45 -6.36
CA LEU A 139 -20.02 6.05 -6.71
C LEU A 139 -21.15 5.17 -6.17
N MET A 140 -21.54 5.37 -4.90
CA MET A 140 -22.65 4.64 -4.27
C MET A 140 -23.97 4.88 -5.02
N GLU A 141 -24.28 6.12 -5.40
CA GLU A 141 -25.47 6.44 -6.20
C GLU A 141 -25.45 5.76 -7.57
N THR A 142 -24.29 5.73 -8.21
CA THR A 142 -24.12 5.07 -9.52
C THR A 142 -24.31 3.56 -9.41
N LEU A 143 -23.73 2.93 -8.37
CA LEU A 143 -23.91 1.50 -8.10
C LEU A 143 -25.36 1.17 -7.73
N ARG A 144 -26.03 2.04 -6.97
CA ARG A 144 -27.45 1.89 -6.63
C ARG A 144 -28.31 1.94 -7.90
N ARG A 145 -28.07 2.92 -8.77
CA ARG A 145 -28.77 3.04 -10.07
C ARG A 145 -28.53 1.81 -10.95
N TYR A 146 -27.31 1.28 -10.96
CA TYR A 146 -26.95 0.06 -11.67
C TYR A 146 -27.73 -1.16 -11.14
N CYS A 147 -27.79 -1.33 -9.81
CA CYS A 147 -28.52 -2.45 -9.18
C CYS A 147 -30.04 -2.39 -9.42
N SER A 148 -30.61 -1.18 -9.56
CA SER A 148 -32.02 -0.99 -9.88
C SER A 148 -32.38 -1.34 -11.33
N SER A 149 -31.40 -1.47 -12.23
CA SER A 149 -31.65 -1.81 -13.64
C SER A 149 -31.97 -3.30 -13.79
N PRO A 150 -33.15 -3.69 -14.30
CA PRO A 150 -33.54 -5.10 -14.41
C PRO A 150 -32.64 -5.92 -15.34
N ALA A 151 -32.07 -5.26 -16.36
CA ALA A 151 -31.19 -5.85 -17.37
C ALA A 151 -29.72 -5.98 -16.92
N ALA A 152 -29.35 -5.34 -15.82
CA ALA A 152 -27.98 -5.39 -15.31
C ALA A 152 -27.68 -6.74 -14.63
N LEU A 153 -26.43 -7.20 -14.80
CA LEU A 153 -25.92 -8.35 -14.07
C LEU A 153 -25.78 -8.01 -12.58
N PRO A 154 -25.96 -8.98 -11.67
CA PRO A 154 -25.71 -8.78 -10.24
C PRO A 154 -24.32 -8.20 -9.97
N LEU A 155 -24.22 -7.36 -8.94
CA LEU A 155 -23.00 -6.71 -8.50
C LEU A 155 -22.33 -7.57 -7.42
N LEU A 156 -21.01 -7.77 -7.50
CA LEU A 156 -20.21 -8.43 -6.47
C LEU A 156 -19.32 -7.41 -5.78
N LEU A 157 -19.45 -7.27 -4.45
CA LEU A 157 -18.67 -6.37 -3.61
C LEU A 157 -17.94 -7.12 -2.49
N PHE A 158 -16.78 -6.60 -2.11
CA PHE A 158 -15.92 -7.11 -1.05
C PHE A 158 -15.85 -6.07 0.08
N PRO A 159 -16.64 -6.22 1.17
CA PRO A 159 -16.73 -5.22 2.23
C PRO A 159 -15.47 -5.12 3.11
N GLU A 160 -14.54 -6.09 3.04
CA GLU A 160 -13.23 -6.02 3.69
C GLU A 160 -12.31 -4.96 3.06
N GLU A 161 -12.61 -4.52 1.82
CA GLU A 161 -11.86 -3.57 0.99
C GLU A 161 -10.40 -3.95 0.66
N ASP A 162 -9.88 -4.99 1.30
CA ASP A 162 -8.55 -5.56 1.08
C ASP A 162 -8.56 -7.06 1.49
N THR A 163 -7.55 -7.80 1.04
CA THR A 163 -7.43 -9.25 1.22
C THR A 163 -6.89 -9.64 2.60
N THR A 164 -7.34 -10.79 3.11
CA THR A 164 -6.77 -11.46 4.29
C THR A 164 -6.17 -12.81 3.93
N ASN A 165 -5.51 -13.50 4.88
CA ASN A 165 -5.05 -14.87 4.67
C ASN A 165 -6.17 -15.93 4.73
N GLY A 166 -7.39 -15.54 5.12
CA GLY A 166 -8.57 -16.39 5.19
C GLY A 166 -8.55 -17.49 6.27
N ARG A 167 -7.59 -17.46 7.22
CA ARG A 167 -7.45 -18.52 8.25
C ARG A 167 -7.81 -18.09 9.66
N THR A 168 -7.54 -16.84 10.00
CA THR A 168 -7.64 -16.36 11.40
C THR A 168 -8.88 -15.51 11.62
N GLY A 169 -9.13 -14.58 10.71
CA GLY A 169 -10.25 -13.65 10.85
C GLY A 169 -10.53 -12.85 9.60
N LEU A 170 -11.70 -12.21 9.60
CA LEU A 170 -12.13 -11.24 8.61
C LEU A 170 -11.76 -9.84 9.07
N LEU A 171 -11.40 -8.97 8.13
CA LEU A 171 -11.35 -7.53 8.38
C LEU A 171 -12.74 -7.01 8.71
N LYS A 172 -12.78 -5.87 9.40
CA LYS A 172 -14.01 -5.14 9.67
C LYS A 172 -14.66 -4.75 8.35
N PHE A 173 -15.93 -5.12 8.19
CA PHE A 173 -16.72 -4.76 7.03
C PHE A 173 -17.07 -3.28 7.06
N SER A 174 -16.80 -2.59 5.95
CA SER A 174 -17.28 -1.23 5.76
C SER A 174 -18.77 -1.22 5.45
N SER A 175 -19.45 -0.14 5.83
CA SER A 175 -20.90 0.00 5.70
C SER A 175 -21.36 0.40 4.29
N TRP A 176 -20.48 0.96 3.46
CA TRP A 176 -20.87 1.49 2.16
C TRP A 176 -21.41 0.42 1.17
N PRO A 177 -20.92 -0.83 1.10
CA PRO A 177 -21.49 -1.82 0.18
C PRO A 177 -22.94 -2.13 0.51
N PHE A 178 -23.27 -2.08 1.80
CA PHE A 178 -24.62 -2.34 2.33
C PHE A 178 -25.58 -1.17 2.12
N SER A 179 -25.08 0.01 1.72
CA SER A 179 -25.92 1.15 1.33
C SER A 179 -26.41 1.08 -0.13
N VAL A 180 -25.82 0.20 -0.94
CA VAL A 180 -26.14 0.07 -2.37
C VAL A 180 -27.50 -0.62 -2.58
N SER A 181 -27.81 -1.61 -1.75
CA SER A 181 -29.09 -2.31 -1.75
C SER A 181 -29.42 -2.86 -0.36
N ASP A 182 -30.69 -2.82 0.00
CA ASP A 182 -31.18 -3.34 1.28
C ASP A 182 -31.24 -4.88 1.31
N ALA A 183 -31.28 -5.53 0.14
CA ALA A 183 -31.28 -6.98 0.01
C ALA A 183 -29.96 -7.45 -0.61
N ILE A 184 -29.24 -8.30 0.12
CA ILE A 184 -27.93 -8.81 -0.26
C ILE A 184 -27.90 -10.32 -0.15
N GLN A 185 -27.05 -10.97 -0.94
CA GLN A 185 -26.77 -12.38 -0.80
C GLN A 185 -25.31 -12.59 -0.38
N PRO A 186 -25.08 -13.11 0.84
CA PRO A 186 -23.73 -13.42 1.31
C PRO A 186 -23.16 -14.65 0.60
N VAL A 187 -21.84 -14.60 0.36
CA VAL A 187 -21.05 -15.69 -0.22
C VAL A 187 -19.81 -15.88 0.63
N ALA A 188 -19.65 -17.08 1.20
CA ALA A 188 -18.44 -17.46 1.92
C ALA A 188 -17.44 -18.11 0.96
N LEU A 189 -16.24 -17.56 0.94
CA LEU A 189 -15.13 -17.98 0.09
C LEU A 189 -13.98 -18.49 0.95
N LEU A 190 -13.68 -19.78 0.82
CA LEU A 190 -12.55 -20.41 1.45
C LEU A 190 -11.56 -20.85 0.38
N VAL A 191 -10.29 -20.44 0.51
CA VAL A 191 -9.24 -20.77 -0.45
C VAL A 191 -8.17 -21.59 0.24
N LYS A 192 -7.77 -22.70 -0.38
CA LYS A 192 -6.72 -23.60 0.11
C LYS A 192 -5.61 -23.71 -0.93
N ARG A 193 -4.37 -23.57 -0.47
CA ARG A 193 -3.17 -23.69 -1.30
C ARG A 193 -2.10 -24.46 -0.53
N PRO A 194 -1.42 -25.44 -1.15
CA PRO A 194 -0.33 -26.16 -0.52
C PRO A 194 0.98 -25.35 -0.58
N PHE A 195 1.86 -25.63 0.37
CA PHE A 195 3.26 -25.15 0.49
C PHE A 195 3.45 -23.65 0.71
N ILE A 196 2.73 -22.80 -0.02
CA ILE A 196 2.95 -21.37 -0.11
C ILE A 196 1.70 -20.64 0.37
N ALA A 197 1.92 -19.52 1.06
CA ALA A 197 0.85 -18.63 1.48
C ALA A 197 -0.01 -18.11 0.29
N LEU A 198 -1.22 -17.62 0.58
CA LEU A 198 -2.20 -17.24 -0.46
C LEU A 198 -1.94 -15.88 -1.08
N ASN A 199 -1.65 -14.88 -0.25
CA ASN A 199 -1.27 -13.53 -0.66
C ASN A 199 -0.25 -12.98 0.33
N THR A 200 0.75 -12.21 -0.12
CA THR A 200 1.55 -11.39 0.79
C THR A 200 1.15 -9.93 0.61
N PRO A 201 1.12 -9.11 1.68
CA PRO A 201 0.60 -7.75 1.59
C PRO A 201 1.31 -6.83 0.57
N GLU A 202 2.49 -7.20 0.10
CA GLU A 202 3.30 -6.42 -0.84
C GLU A 202 3.32 -7.00 -2.26
N SER A 203 2.66 -8.13 -2.47
CA SER A 203 2.67 -8.82 -3.75
C SER A 203 1.77 -8.12 -4.76
N SER A 204 2.27 -7.99 -5.99
CA SER A 204 1.42 -7.57 -7.09
C SER A 204 0.48 -8.71 -7.51
N TRP A 205 -0.64 -8.37 -8.14
CA TRP A 205 -1.55 -9.38 -8.70
C TRP A 205 -0.83 -10.33 -9.69
N LEU A 206 0.15 -9.82 -10.45
CA LEU A 206 0.90 -10.62 -11.41
C LEU A 206 1.84 -11.60 -10.70
N THR A 207 2.51 -11.16 -9.64
CA THR A 207 3.32 -12.03 -8.79
C THR A 207 2.47 -13.13 -8.17
N GLU A 208 1.27 -12.82 -7.69
CA GLU A 208 0.32 -13.83 -7.20
C GLU A 208 -0.17 -14.78 -8.29
N LEU A 209 -0.32 -14.31 -9.54
CA LEU A 209 -0.65 -15.16 -10.69
C LEU A 209 0.47 -16.18 -10.95
N LEU A 210 1.73 -15.72 -10.96
CA LEU A 210 2.89 -16.58 -11.19
C LEU A 210 3.00 -17.65 -10.09
N TRP A 211 2.82 -17.27 -8.83
CA TRP A 211 2.79 -18.23 -7.73
C TRP A 211 1.64 -19.23 -7.84
N THR A 212 0.46 -18.77 -8.28
CA THR A 212 -0.69 -19.64 -8.53
C THR A 212 -0.40 -20.68 -9.61
N PHE A 213 0.33 -20.30 -10.67
CA PHE A 213 0.74 -21.23 -11.72
C PHE A 213 1.87 -22.16 -11.28
N PHE A 214 2.74 -21.71 -10.39
CA PHE A 214 3.83 -22.51 -9.84
C PHE A 214 3.34 -23.61 -8.87
N VAL A 215 2.38 -23.32 -7.99
CA VAL A 215 1.86 -24.31 -7.03
C VAL A 215 1.05 -25.40 -7.75
N PRO A 216 1.01 -26.64 -7.25
CA PRO A 216 0.36 -27.74 -7.97
C PRO A 216 -1.14 -27.49 -8.19
N PHE A 217 -1.84 -26.94 -7.20
CA PHE A 217 -3.22 -26.49 -7.32
C PHE A 217 -3.57 -25.47 -6.24
N THR A 218 -4.54 -24.62 -6.50
CA THR A 218 -5.23 -23.74 -5.55
C THR A 218 -6.72 -24.07 -5.62
N GLU A 219 -7.30 -24.45 -4.49
CA GLU A 219 -8.68 -24.88 -4.41
C GLU A 219 -9.55 -23.79 -3.78
N TYR A 220 -10.61 -23.41 -4.49
CA TYR A 220 -11.61 -22.43 -4.07
C TYR A 220 -12.89 -23.17 -3.71
N HIS A 221 -13.35 -22.98 -2.47
CA HIS A 221 -14.63 -23.47 -1.97
C HIS A 221 -15.57 -22.28 -1.85
N VAL A 222 -16.57 -22.23 -2.73
CA VAL A 222 -17.57 -21.16 -2.76
C VAL A 222 -18.87 -21.68 -2.16
N ARG A 223 -19.30 -21.08 -1.06
CA ARG A 223 -20.55 -21.44 -0.37
C ARG A 223 -21.53 -20.28 -0.42
N TRP A 224 -22.72 -20.55 -0.94
CA TRP A 224 -23.83 -19.59 -0.96
C TRP A 224 -24.60 -19.68 0.35
N LEU A 225 -24.90 -18.52 0.96
CA LEU A 225 -25.72 -18.41 2.17
C LEU A 225 -27.07 -17.78 1.79
N PRO A 226 -28.16 -18.01 2.53
CA PRO A 226 -29.47 -17.42 2.22
C PRO A 226 -29.42 -15.88 2.07
N PRO A 227 -30.25 -15.28 1.20
CA PRO A 227 -30.37 -13.83 1.11
C PRO A 227 -30.74 -13.20 2.45
N LEU A 228 -30.19 -12.02 2.71
CA LEU A 228 -30.48 -11.21 3.88
C LEU A 228 -31.01 -9.86 3.45
N SER A 229 -31.94 -9.33 4.23
CA SER A 229 -32.44 -7.98 4.08
C SER A 229 -32.17 -7.20 5.36
N LYS A 230 -31.81 -5.93 5.20
CA LYS A 230 -31.67 -4.98 6.29
C LYS A 230 -33.02 -4.79 7.00
N GLU A 231 -33.00 -4.76 8.33
CA GLU A 231 -34.21 -4.57 9.14
C GLU A 231 -34.58 -3.08 9.28
N ASP A 232 -35.86 -2.79 9.51
CA ASP A 232 -36.34 -1.41 9.70
C ASP A 232 -35.73 -0.79 10.97
N GLY A 233 -35.04 0.33 10.81
CA GLY A 233 -34.35 1.03 11.91
C GLY A 233 -32.91 0.56 12.18
N GLU A 234 -32.46 -0.54 11.55
CA GLU A 234 -31.07 -0.99 11.62
C GLU A 234 -30.16 0.01 10.86
N SER A 235 -28.97 0.28 11.38
CA SER A 235 -27.96 1.05 10.66
C SER A 235 -27.21 0.17 9.65
N TYR A 236 -26.67 0.76 8.58
CA TYR A 236 -25.85 -0.01 7.62
C TYR A 236 -24.60 -0.63 8.24
N GLN A 237 -24.08 -0.05 9.32
CA GLN A 237 -22.92 -0.59 10.03
C GLN A 237 -23.28 -1.79 10.91
N GLU A 238 -24.45 -1.77 11.55
CA GLU A 238 -24.97 -2.94 12.29
C GLU A 238 -25.24 -4.09 11.33
N PHE A 239 -25.90 -3.81 10.20
CA PHE A 239 -26.14 -4.81 9.17
C PHE A 239 -24.83 -5.39 8.61
N ALA A 240 -23.83 -4.54 8.33
CA ALA A 240 -22.50 -4.98 7.92
C ALA A 240 -21.85 -5.90 8.95
N SER A 241 -21.98 -5.58 10.24
CA SER A 241 -21.40 -6.35 11.34
C SER A 241 -22.10 -7.70 11.51
N LYS A 242 -23.43 -7.75 11.36
CA LYS A 242 -24.24 -8.98 11.37
C LYS A 242 -23.84 -9.91 10.21
N VAL A 243 -23.65 -9.36 9.01
CA VAL A 243 -23.19 -10.14 7.84
C VAL A 243 -21.74 -10.61 8.01
N GLN A 244 -20.88 -9.78 8.60
CA GLN A 244 -19.51 -10.16 8.94
C GLN A 244 -19.46 -11.33 9.92
N GLU A 245 -20.26 -11.29 10.99
CA GLU A 245 -20.35 -12.35 12.00
C GLU A 245 -20.91 -13.65 11.41
N LEU A 246 -21.91 -13.55 10.53
CA LEU A 246 -22.45 -14.70 9.81
C LEU A 246 -21.38 -15.37 8.93
N LEU A 247 -20.65 -14.58 8.12
CA LEU A 247 -19.57 -15.12 7.29
C LEU A 247 -18.41 -15.67 8.11
N ALA A 248 -18.06 -15.01 9.22
CA ALA A 248 -17.03 -15.47 10.13
C ALA A 248 -17.39 -16.84 10.73
N THR A 249 -18.63 -17.01 11.17
CA THR A 249 -19.16 -18.27 11.70
C THR A 249 -19.11 -19.38 10.64
N GLU A 250 -19.54 -19.09 9.42
CA GLU A 250 -19.58 -20.08 8.34
C GLU A 250 -18.20 -20.48 7.81
N LEU A 251 -17.21 -19.59 7.92
CA LEU A 251 -15.81 -19.85 7.59
C LEU A 251 -15.02 -20.46 8.76
N GLY A 252 -15.57 -20.42 9.98
CA GLY A 252 -14.88 -20.85 11.20
C GLY A 252 -13.74 -19.93 11.62
N VAL A 253 -13.86 -18.62 11.35
CA VAL A 253 -12.87 -17.58 11.66
C VAL A 253 -13.46 -16.50 12.56
N ILE A 254 -12.64 -15.57 13.04
CA ILE A 254 -13.09 -14.50 13.95
C ILE A 254 -13.45 -13.23 13.17
N SER A 255 -14.58 -12.59 13.51
CA SER A 255 -14.89 -11.23 13.05
C SER A 255 -14.09 -10.20 13.84
N THR A 256 -13.21 -9.44 13.18
CA THR A 256 -12.37 -8.43 13.85
C THR A 256 -12.88 -7.01 13.66
N GLN A 257 -12.42 -6.09 14.50
CA GLN A 257 -12.64 -4.64 14.35
C GLN A 257 -11.49 -3.95 13.58
N ILE A 258 -10.55 -4.73 13.04
CA ILE A 258 -9.38 -4.23 12.32
C ILE A 258 -9.82 -3.78 10.93
N THR A 259 -9.51 -2.54 10.57
CA THR A 259 -9.89 -1.96 9.28
C THR A 259 -8.79 -2.10 8.22
N LYS A 260 -9.12 -1.83 6.95
CA LYS A 260 -8.13 -1.67 5.87
C LYS A 260 -7.04 -0.64 6.22
N ALA A 261 -7.41 0.45 6.88
CA ALA A 261 -6.45 1.48 7.28
C ALA A 261 -5.46 0.97 8.33
N ASP A 262 -5.95 0.21 9.32
CA ASP A 262 -5.10 -0.40 10.35
C ASP A 262 -4.12 -1.41 9.74
N LYS A 263 -4.59 -2.20 8.75
CA LYS A 263 -3.73 -3.09 7.96
C LYS A 263 -2.64 -2.31 7.24
N ALA A 264 -2.99 -1.25 6.52
CA ALA A 264 -2.04 -0.42 5.76
C ALA A 264 -1.01 0.22 6.69
N GLU A 265 -1.43 0.72 7.85
CA GLU A 265 -0.55 1.26 8.86
C GLU A 265 0.41 0.19 9.41
N HIS A 266 -0.11 -1.00 9.74
CA HIS A 266 0.70 -2.09 10.27
C HIS A 266 1.77 -2.56 9.26
N ILE A 267 1.44 -2.66 7.98
CA ILE A 267 2.40 -2.96 6.91
C ILE A 267 3.49 -1.87 6.86
N LYS A 268 3.10 -0.59 6.92
CA LYS A 268 4.06 0.52 6.93
C LYS A 268 5.00 0.44 8.13
N ARG A 269 4.49 0.14 9.33
CA ARG A 269 5.31 -0.02 10.54
C ARG A 269 6.32 -1.15 10.38
N LYS A 270 5.91 -2.33 9.88
CA LYS A 270 6.84 -3.46 9.64
C LYS A 270 7.96 -3.12 8.65
N ARG A 271 7.68 -2.33 7.61
CA ARG A 271 8.70 -1.87 6.66
C ARG A 271 9.80 -1.05 7.35
N HIS A 272 9.41 -0.10 8.20
CA HIS A 272 10.36 0.74 8.92
C HIS A 272 11.23 -0.10 9.87
N THR A 273 10.63 -1.00 10.65
CA THR A 273 11.39 -1.87 11.55
C THR A 273 12.35 -2.81 10.80
N ALA A 274 11.94 -3.36 9.65
CA ALA A 274 12.80 -4.21 8.84
C ALA A 274 14.00 -3.43 8.26
N ALA A 275 13.77 -2.19 7.78
CA ALA A 275 14.83 -1.32 7.29
C ALA A 275 15.83 -0.94 8.39
N GLU A 276 15.34 -0.55 9.57
CA GLU A 276 16.19 -0.21 10.73
C GLU A 276 17.05 -1.39 11.19
N THR A 277 16.47 -2.59 11.24
CA THR A 277 17.20 -3.81 11.59
C THR A 277 18.29 -4.11 10.56
N ALA A 278 17.99 -3.96 9.26
CA ALA A 278 18.97 -4.16 8.18
C ALA A 278 20.11 -3.12 8.20
N HIS A 279 19.83 -1.88 8.61
CA HIS A 279 20.86 -0.84 8.79
C HIS A 279 21.71 -1.07 10.05
N SER A 280 21.10 -1.52 11.15
CA SER A 280 21.81 -1.82 12.40
C SER A 280 22.76 -3.02 12.27
N SER A 281 22.33 -4.09 11.59
CA SER A 281 23.19 -5.27 11.35
C SER A 281 24.37 -5.01 10.42
N LYS A 282 24.32 -3.97 9.57
CA LYS A 282 25.46 -3.56 8.73
C LYS A 282 26.50 -2.71 9.49
N ASN A 283 26.12 -2.04 10.57
CA ASN A 283 27.03 -1.26 11.40
C ASN A 283 27.67 -2.06 12.56
N GLY A 284 27.28 -3.32 12.76
CA GLY A 284 27.77 -4.18 13.85
C GLY A 284 29.03 -5.02 13.56
N PHE A 285 29.63 -4.90 12.37
CA PHE A 285 30.86 -5.63 12.01
C PHE A 285 31.89 -4.72 11.34
N ASN A 286 32.25 -3.61 11.98
CA ASN A 286 33.41 -2.80 11.60
C ASN A 286 34.04 -2.19 12.85
N ASP A 287 34.59 -3.04 13.71
CA ASP A 287 35.65 -2.64 14.63
C ASP A 287 36.77 -3.68 14.55
N LEU A 288 37.66 -3.45 13.59
CA LEU A 288 39.09 -3.81 13.55
C LEU A 288 39.58 -3.54 12.12
N GLY A 289 40.47 -2.56 12.02
CA GLY A 289 40.91 -1.99 10.75
C GLY A 289 41.57 -2.99 9.80
N ALA A 290 41.07 -3.05 8.57
CA ALA A 290 41.84 -3.22 7.36
C ALA A 290 40.92 -2.93 6.18
N ARG A 291 41.26 -1.92 5.38
CA ARG A 291 40.58 -1.56 4.13
C ARG A 291 40.95 -2.59 3.04
N PRO A 292 40.01 -3.40 2.49
CA PRO A 292 40.25 -4.09 1.24
C PRO A 292 39.66 -3.24 0.12
N ARG A 293 40.54 -2.77 -0.79
CA ARG A 293 40.12 -2.40 -2.14
C ARG A 293 39.71 -3.69 -2.86
N THR A 294 38.42 -3.95 -3.02
CA THR A 294 37.96 -5.03 -3.89
C THR A 294 37.55 -4.45 -5.23
N VAL A 295 38.43 -4.67 -6.21
CA VAL A 295 38.17 -4.50 -7.63
C VAL A 295 37.04 -5.46 -8.01
N ALA A 296 35.85 -4.94 -8.33
CA ALA A 296 34.78 -5.72 -8.92
C ALA A 296 35.02 -5.80 -10.43
N GLN A 297 35.58 -6.92 -10.88
CA GLN A 297 35.69 -7.26 -12.28
C GLN A 297 34.55 -8.22 -12.64
N GLY A 298 33.62 -7.72 -13.45
CA GLY A 298 32.81 -8.50 -14.38
C GLY A 298 31.52 -9.14 -13.85
N PHE A 299 30.39 -8.43 -13.99
CA PHE A 299 29.21 -8.87 -14.75
C PHE A 299 28.09 -7.84 -14.60
N LEU A 300 27.87 -6.92 -15.55
CA LEU A 300 26.63 -6.12 -15.61
C LEU A 300 26.46 -5.44 -16.98
N GLY A 301 25.39 -5.81 -17.67
CA GLY A 301 24.76 -4.98 -18.69
C GLY A 301 23.73 -4.06 -18.04
N THR A 302 23.97 -2.75 -18.19
CA THR A 302 23.00 -1.63 -18.27
C THR A 302 22.03 -1.38 -17.11
N ASN A 303 22.52 -0.70 -16.06
CA ASN A 303 21.72 0.11 -15.12
C ASN A 303 22.09 1.61 -15.15
N ALA A 304 22.94 2.05 -16.08
CA ALA A 304 23.52 3.40 -16.09
C ALA A 304 22.48 4.54 -16.18
N GLY A 305 21.35 4.34 -16.87
CA GLY A 305 20.36 5.40 -17.08
C GLY A 305 19.53 5.77 -15.84
N ALA A 306 19.36 4.86 -14.88
CA ALA A 306 18.53 5.10 -13.70
C ALA A 306 19.29 5.83 -12.59
N GLU A 307 20.59 5.55 -12.44
CA GLU A 307 21.43 6.26 -11.48
C GLU A 307 21.70 7.70 -11.93
N ASP A 308 21.95 7.93 -13.23
CA ASP A 308 22.14 9.27 -13.77
C ASP A 308 20.88 10.15 -13.63
N SER A 309 19.69 9.59 -13.84
CA SER A 309 18.43 10.33 -13.67
C SER A 309 18.17 10.71 -12.21
N ARG A 310 18.52 9.82 -11.27
CA ARG A 310 18.37 10.09 -9.83
C ARG A 310 19.38 11.13 -9.33
N VAL A 311 20.64 11.04 -9.78
CA VAL A 311 21.69 12.01 -9.43
C VAL A 311 21.37 13.39 -10.04
N ALA A 312 20.83 13.44 -11.26
CA ALA A 312 20.41 14.70 -11.89
C ALA A 312 19.26 15.39 -11.11
N CYS A 313 18.29 14.62 -10.60
CA CYS A 313 17.21 15.16 -9.77
C CYS A 313 17.74 15.72 -8.44
N MET A 314 18.63 14.97 -7.76
CA MET A 314 19.29 15.44 -6.54
C MET A 314 20.16 16.68 -6.80
N ALA A 315 20.84 16.75 -7.94
CA ALA A 315 21.67 17.89 -8.32
C ALA A 315 20.83 19.16 -8.55
N GLN A 316 19.63 19.01 -9.12
CA GLN A 316 18.68 20.12 -9.27
C GLN A 316 18.22 20.66 -7.90
N GLN A 317 17.95 19.78 -6.93
CA GLN A 317 17.57 20.17 -5.58
C GLN A 317 18.69 20.93 -4.85
N VAL A 318 19.95 20.51 -4.99
CA VAL A 318 21.09 21.24 -4.43
C VAL A 318 21.26 22.61 -5.13
N LYS A 319 21.03 22.67 -6.45
CA LYS A 319 21.14 23.90 -7.25
C LYS A 319 20.09 24.95 -6.90
N GLU A 320 18.90 24.54 -6.46
CA GLU A 320 17.86 25.45 -5.94
C GLU A 320 18.28 26.12 -4.62
N VAL A 321 19.07 25.43 -3.79
CA VAL A 321 19.55 25.93 -2.49
C VAL A 321 20.85 26.72 -2.63
N LEU A 322 21.74 26.32 -3.55
CA LEU A 322 23.04 26.94 -3.81
C LEU A 322 23.18 27.37 -5.28
N PRO A 323 22.58 28.51 -5.68
CA PRO A 323 22.50 28.93 -7.09
C PRO A 323 23.87 29.29 -7.69
N ASP A 324 24.85 29.69 -6.89
CA ASP A 324 26.16 30.16 -7.36
C ASP A 324 27.14 29.02 -7.71
N ILE A 325 26.82 27.77 -7.38
CA ILE A 325 27.73 26.63 -7.58
C ILE A 325 27.45 25.94 -8.93
N PRO A 326 28.47 25.67 -9.77
CA PRO A 326 28.28 24.97 -11.04
C PRO A 326 27.70 23.56 -10.87
N PHE A 327 26.78 23.17 -11.77
CA PHE A 327 26.10 21.88 -11.73
C PHE A 327 27.05 20.67 -11.79
N SER A 328 28.20 20.85 -12.44
CA SER A 328 29.28 19.84 -12.53
C SER A 328 29.91 19.54 -11.16
N VAL A 329 30.06 20.56 -10.30
CA VAL A 329 30.63 20.40 -8.96
C VAL A 329 29.64 19.67 -8.05
N ILE A 330 28.36 20.04 -8.13
CA ILE A 330 27.26 19.41 -7.40
C ILE A 330 27.12 17.92 -7.79
N THR A 331 27.11 17.63 -9.10
CA THR A 331 26.96 16.26 -9.60
C THR A 331 28.14 15.38 -9.18
N ARG A 332 29.37 15.92 -9.23
CA ARG A 332 30.58 15.20 -8.80
C ARG A 332 30.56 14.86 -7.31
N ASP A 333 30.09 15.76 -6.46
CA ASP A 333 29.97 15.51 -5.03
C ASP A 333 28.83 14.52 -4.73
N LEU A 334 27.70 14.64 -5.41
CA LEU A 334 26.57 13.70 -5.30
C LEU A 334 26.89 12.28 -5.74
N LEU A 335 27.78 12.11 -6.72
CA LEU A 335 28.29 10.79 -7.09
C LEU A 335 29.10 10.13 -5.96
N GLN A 336 29.65 10.92 -5.03
CA GLN A 336 30.41 10.42 -3.89
C GLN A 336 29.56 10.27 -2.63
N THR A 337 28.67 11.23 -2.35
CA THR A 337 27.88 11.29 -1.12
C THR A 337 26.51 10.59 -1.24
N ASN A 338 25.93 10.51 -2.45
CA ASN A 338 24.58 10.02 -2.74
C ASN A 338 23.50 10.63 -1.81
N CYS A 339 23.72 11.85 -1.32
CA CYS A 339 22.88 12.53 -0.35
C CYS A 339 22.93 14.05 -0.56
N VAL A 340 21.75 14.67 -0.68
CA VAL A 340 21.58 16.12 -0.93
C VAL A 340 22.11 16.94 0.26
N ASP A 341 21.75 16.58 1.49
CA ASP A 341 22.12 17.34 2.69
C ASP A 341 23.62 17.29 2.98
N THR A 342 24.25 16.13 2.77
CA THR A 342 25.71 15.97 2.90
C THR A 342 26.44 16.76 1.82
N THR A 343 25.92 16.78 0.59
CA THR A 343 26.49 17.57 -0.50
C THR A 343 26.41 19.08 -0.23
N ILE A 344 25.25 19.57 0.24
CA ILE A 344 25.08 20.99 0.62
C ILE A 344 26.09 21.36 1.72
N THR A 345 26.26 20.48 2.71
CA THR A 345 27.20 20.69 3.82
C THR A 345 28.64 20.75 3.33
N ASN A 346 29.08 19.77 2.53
CA ASN A 346 30.44 19.75 1.97
C ASN A 346 30.73 20.97 1.10
N LEU A 347 29.78 21.36 0.24
CA LEU A 347 29.94 22.51 -0.64
C LEU A 347 30.02 23.81 0.14
N LEU A 348 29.25 23.97 1.22
CA LEU A 348 29.32 25.13 2.10
C LEU A 348 30.61 25.18 2.91
N GLU A 349 31.14 24.03 3.36
CA GLU A 349 32.43 23.96 4.06
C GLU A 349 33.63 24.25 3.14
N HIS A 350 33.54 23.91 1.85
CA HIS A 350 34.61 24.12 0.86
C HIS A 350 34.47 25.40 0.00
N THR A 351 33.50 26.27 0.28
CA THR A 351 33.24 27.48 -0.52
C THR A 351 34.42 28.48 -0.51
N GLU A 352 35.32 28.44 0.48
CA GLU A 352 36.48 29.33 0.54
C GLU A 352 37.57 29.04 -0.53
N GLN A 353 37.49 27.92 -1.27
CA GLN A 353 38.46 27.59 -2.32
C GLN A 353 38.00 27.92 -3.75
N PHE A 354 36.75 28.33 -3.96
CA PHE A 354 36.20 28.60 -5.30
C PHE A 354 36.06 30.09 -5.64
N SER A 355 36.33 31.00 -4.70
CA SER A 355 36.21 32.46 -4.94
C SER A 355 37.47 33.13 -5.53
N SER A 356 38.52 32.39 -5.85
CA SER A 356 39.78 32.92 -6.38
C SER A 356 40.09 32.44 -7.81
N GLU A 357 39.11 32.48 -8.73
CA GLU A 357 39.44 32.30 -10.16
C GLU A 357 38.44 32.95 -11.15
N ALA A 358 37.79 34.06 -10.76
CA ALA A 358 36.92 34.82 -11.67
C ALA A 358 37.03 36.35 -11.51
N ALA A 359 38.19 36.86 -11.10
CA ALA A 359 38.47 38.29 -11.05
C ALA A 359 39.42 38.72 -12.18
N ALA A 360 38.88 38.88 -13.39
CA ALA A 360 39.48 39.68 -14.45
C ALA A 360 38.36 40.29 -15.32
N GLY A 361 38.06 41.59 -15.13
CA GLY A 361 37.10 42.33 -15.96
C GLY A 361 36.31 43.41 -15.22
N THR A 362 36.94 44.57 -15.02
CA THR A 362 36.45 45.85 -14.45
C THR A 362 35.38 46.54 -15.36
N PRO A 363 34.78 47.70 -14.99
CA PRO A 363 33.79 48.00 -13.93
C PRO A 363 32.51 48.69 -14.47
N SER A 364 31.51 48.94 -13.61
CA SER A 364 30.85 50.26 -13.40
C SER A 364 29.43 50.10 -12.84
N GLY A 365 29.09 50.87 -11.79
CA GLY A 365 27.68 51.06 -11.37
C GLY A 365 27.48 51.29 -9.87
N SER A 366 27.55 52.55 -9.46
CA SER A 366 27.43 53.09 -8.09
C SER A 366 26.10 52.86 -7.37
N ALA A 367 26.20 52.67 -6.05
CA ALA A 367 25.41 53.28 -4.96
C ALA A 367 23.88 52.93 -4.86
N LYS A 368 23.21 52.89 -3.70
CA LYS A 368 23.38 53.61 -2.44
C LYS A 368 22.56 52.92 -1.33
N GLN A 369 23.08 52.87 -0.10
CA GLN A 369 22.29 52.63 1.11
C GLN A 369 21.47 53.89 1.44
N THR A 370 20.22 53.70 1.88
CA THR A 370 19.55 54.65 2.76
C THR A 370 18.57 53.92 3.66
N SER A 371 18.96 53.80 4.93
CA SER A 371 18.12 53.53 6.07
C SER A 371 17.30 54.77 6.42
N SER A 372 16.00 54.61 6.66
CA SER A 372 15.25 55.54 7.51
C SER A 372 14.36 54.75 8.48
N SER A 373 14.54 55.08 9.75
CA SER A 373 13.79 54.60 10.91
C SER A 373 12.66 55.57 11.23
N THR A 374 11.46 55.06 11.47
CA THR A 374 10.42 55.81 12.19
C THR A 374 9.73 54.88 13.18
N LEU A 375 9.83 55.20 14.47
CA LEU A 375 9.09 54.58 15.56
C LEU A 375 7.63 55.03 15.54
N SER A 376 6.71 54.10 15.78
CA SER A 376 5.41 54.39 16.38
C SER A 376 4.99 53.24 17.30
N VAL A 377 4.52 53.62 18.48
CA VAL A 377 4.17 52.77 19.63
C VAL A 377 2.73 52.28 19.50
N THR A 378 2.45 51.01 19.79
CA THR A 378 1.17 50.52 20.35
C THR A 378 1.33 49.12 20.96
N ALA A 379 0.50 48.84 21.96
CA ALA A 379 0.71 47.84 22.99
C ALA A 379 0.22 46.40 22.67
N SER A 380 0.98 45.44 23.22
CA SER A 380 0.59 44.13 23.78
C SER A 380 -0.13 43.08 22.94
N THR A 381 0.66 42.12 22.46
CA THR A 381 0.38 40.66 22.49
C THR A 381 1.73 39.94 22.43
N PRO A 382 2.06 38.94 23.29
CA PRO A 382 3.35 38.28 23.21
C PRO A 382 3.35 37.33 22.01
N ASN A 383 3.79 37.86 20.86
CA ASN A 383 3.97 37.09 19.64
C ASN A 383 5.32 36.37 19.75
N LEU A 384 5.30 35.09 20.17
CA LEU A 384 6.48 34.23 20.14
C LEU A 384 6.85 33.95 18.67
N LYS A 385 7.70 34.80 18.09
CA LYS A 385 8.51 34.44 16.92
C LYS A 385 9.73 33.67 17.44
N PRO A 386 9.87 32.35 17.21
CA PRO A 386 11.09 31.63 17.55
C PRO A 386 12.13 31.90 16.45
N ALA A 387 12.56 33.16 16.31
CA ALA A 387 13.68 33.52 15.45
C ALA A 387 14.95 33.51 16.30
N ALA A 388 15.95 32.72 15.89
CA ALA A 388 17.26 32.72 16.54
C ALA A 388 17.91 34.08 16.36
N LYS A 389 18.40 34.70 17.44
CA LYS A 389 19.20 35.94 17.34
C LYS A 389 20.60 35.70 16.77
N SER A 390 21.07 34.44 16.76
CA SER A 390 22.28 34.02 16.04
C SER A 390 22.29 32.50 15.80
N PHE A 391 23.00 32.05 14.77
CA PHE A 391 23.31 30.65 14.52
C PHE A 391 24.63 30.28 15.22
N GLY A 392 24.66 29.17 15.96
CA GLY A 392 25.88 28.65 16.59
C GLY A 392 26.97 28.39 15.54
N ARG A 393 28.25 28.58 15.90
CA ARG A 393 29.37 28.40 14.97
C ARG A 393 29.70 26.92 14.73
N THR A 394 29.31 26.03 15.64
CA THR A 394 29.52 24.58 15.48
C THR A 394 28.20 23.83 15.28
N PRO A 395 28.21 22.67 14.59
CA PRO A 395 27.00 21.85 14.38
C PRO A 395 26.36 21.35 15.67
N ILE A 396 27.17 21.08 16.69
CA ILE A 396 26.70 20.61 18.01
C ILE A 396 25.89 21.73 18.69
N ASP A 397 26.37 22.97 18.66
CA ASP A 397 25.65 24.12 19.21
C ASP A 397 24.33 24.38 18.48
N ARG A 398 24.30 24.14 17.15
CA ARG A 398 23.09 24.28 16.34
C ARG A 398 22.05 23.20 16.68
N HIS A 399 22.48 21.95 16.87
CA HIS A 399 21.59 20.85 17.28
C HIS A 399 21.07 21.04 18.70
N MET A 400 21.91 21.48 19.64
CA MET A 400 21.47 21.78 21.00
C MET A 400 20.44 22.92 21.02
N SER A 401 20.66 23.99 20.24
CA SER A 401 19.69 25.08 20.12
C SER A 401 18.35 24.65 19.51
N LEU A 402 18.34 23.67 18.60
CA LEU A 402 17.09 23.12 18.05
C LEU A 402 16.37 22.23 19.06
N GLN A 403 17.11 21.41 19.81
CA GLN A 403 16.54 20.53 20.83
C GLN A 403 15.92 21.34 21.99
N GLU A 404 16.61 22.38 22.46
CA GLU A 404 16.09 23.31 23.47
C GLU A 404 14.81 24.02 23.00
N ARG A 405 14.75 24.43 21.72
CA ARG A 405 13.53 25.05 21.15
C ARG A 405 12.38 24.06 21.07
N LYS A 406 12.65 22.81 20.68
CA LYS A 406 11.65 21.74 20.64
C LYS A 406 11.07 21.51 22.02
N GLU A 407 11.92 21.44 23.04
CA GLU A 407 11.52 21.24 24.44
C GLU A 407 10.69 22.41 24.97
N ALA A 408 11.11 23.66 24.72
CA ALA A 408 10.35 24.85 25.09
C ALA A 408 8.94 24.88 24.44
N LEU A 409 8.82 24.40 23.20
CA LEU A 409 7.54 24.31 22.47
C LEU A 409 6.64 23.23 23.07
N TYR A 410 7.20 22.09 23.47
CA TYR A 410 6.48 21.03 24.18
C TYR A 410 5.99 21.51 25.55
N GLU A 411 6.81 22.21 26.32
CA GLU A 411 6.40 22.75 27.61
C GLU A 411 5.29 23.80 27.48
N TYR A 412 5.38 24.67 26.48
CA TYR A 412 4.34 25.66 26.20
C TYR A 412 3.01 24.98 25.83
N ALA A 413 3.07 23.98 24.95
CA ALA A 413 1.89 23.19 24.58
C ALA A 413 1.30 22.47 25.80
N ARG A 414 2.13 21.92 26.68
CA ARG A 414 1.72 21.25 27.92
C ARG A 414 1.05 22.22 28.90
N ARG A 415 1.62 23.40 29.11
CA ARG A 415 1.01 24.45 29.96
C ARG A 415 -0.34 24.90 29.42
N ARG A 416 -0.43 25.16 28.11
CA ARG A 416 -1.69 25.54 27.45
C ARG A 416 -2.74 24.44 27.53
N PHE A 417 -2.33 23.18 27.46
CA PHE A 417 -3.22 22.04 27.63
C PHE A 417 -3.75 21.96 29.07
N ILE A 418 -2.88 22.12 30.07
CA ILE A 418 -3.26 22.14 31.50
C ILE A 418 -4.20 23.30 31.81
N GLU A 419 -3.94 24.50 31.30
CA GLU A 419 -4.81 25.67 31.46
C GLU A 419 -6.18 25.46 30.79
N LYS A 420 -6.19 24.90 29.57
CA LYS A 420 -7.44 24.65 28.82
C LYS A 420 -8.30 23.56 29.47
N HIS A 421 -7.68 22.59 30.13
CA HIS A 421 -8.36 21.44 30.74
C HIS A 421 -8.47 21.51 32.27
N GLY A 422 -8.07 22.63 32.89
CA GLY A 422 -8.35 22.91 34.31
C GLY A 422 -7.74 21.94 35.32
N LEU A 423 -6.59 21.35 35.01
CA LEU A 423 -5.98 20.26 35.79
C LEU A 423 -5.26 20.69 37.09
N ASN A 424 -5.32 21.97 37.49
CA ASN A 424 -4.66 22.51 38.68
C ASN A 424 -5.61 22.78 39.87
N LYS A 425 -6.74 22.07 39.99
CA LYS A 425 -7.63 22.14 41.16
C LYS A 425 -7.90 20.76 41.76
N VAL A 426 -6.86 20.03 42.12
CA VAL A 426 -6.91 19.00 43.16
C VAL A 426 -5.53 18.96 43.78
N ASP A 427 -5.34 19.70 44.87
CA ASP A 427 -4.39 19.44 45.97
C ASP A 427 -4.32 20.71 46.84
N ASP A 428 -5.40 20.94 47.59
CA ASP A 428 -5.41 21.71 48.83
C ASP A 428 -6.35 20.96 49.79
N LEU A 429 -5.76 20.05 50.59
CA LEU A 429 -6.28 19.56 51.87
C LEU A 429 -5.12 19.08 52.75
#